data_AF-A0A0D6PYJ9-F1
#
_entry.id   AF-A0A0D6PYJ9-F1
#
_cell.length_a   1.000
_cell.length_b   1.000
_cell.length_c   1.000
_cell.angle_alpha   90.00
_cell.angle_beta   90.00
_cell.angle_gamma   90.00
#
_symmetry.space_group_name_H-M   'P 1'
#
loop_
_entity.id
_entity.type
_entity.pdbx_description
1 polymer ?
#
loop_
_entity_poly.entity_id
_entity_poly.type
_entity_poly.pdbx_seq_one_letter_code
_entity_poly.pdbx_strand_id
1 'polypeptide(L)' 'MIALLQKIRQTVEEHCDDVGDRFAREALDMHRGRSAARGIYGSMTPQEQAELDEEGVDVHAIPWVRRADS' A
#
# COMPACT_ATOMS: atom_id res chain seq x y z
N MET A 1 -0.13 9.65 -19.58
CA MET A 1 0.46 9.01 -18.38
C MET A 1 -0.45 9.11 -17.16
N ILE A 2 -1.00 10.29 -16.83
CA ILE A 2 -1.91 10.47 -15.68
C ILE A 2 -3.13 9.53 -15.71
N ALA A 3 -3.78 9.35 -16.87
CA ALA A 3 -4.92 8.44 -17.01
C ALA A 3 -4.61 6.98 -16.64
N LEU A 4 -3.37 6.52 -16.86
CA LEU A 4 -2.95 5.17 -16.44
C LEU A 4 -2.81 5.07 -14.92
N LEU A 5 -2.21 6.08 -14.29
CA LEU A 5 -2.06 6.14 -12.83
C LEU A 5 -3.43 6.24 -12.13
N GLN A 6 -4.38 6.96 -12.72
CA GLN A 6 -5.76 7.03 -12.22
C GLN A 6 -6.46 5.67 -12.27
N LYS A 7 -6.25 4.90 -13.35
CA LYS A 7 -6.80 3.55 -13.47
C LYS A 7 -6.15 2.57 -12.49
N ILE A 8 -4.83 2.66 -12.27
CA ILE A 8 -4.14 1.87 -11.26
C ILE A 8 -4.70 2.17 -9.87
N ARG A 9 -4.85 3.45 -9.51
CA ARG A 9 -5.46 3.86 -8.25
C ARG A 9 -6.86 3.27 -8.08
N GLN A 10 -7.71 3.36 -9.10
CA GLN A 10 -9.06 2.79 -9.08
C GLN A 10 -9.03 1.28 -8.79
N THR A 11 -8.18 0.53 -9.51
CA THR A 11 -8.03 -0.91 -9.32
C THR A 11 -7.55 -1.26 -7.90
N VAL A 12 -6.62 -0.49 -7.33
CA VAL A 12 -6.16 -0.69 -5.95
C VAL A 12 -7.30 -0.45 -4.96
N GLU A 13 -8.02 0.66 -5.10
CA GLU A 13 -9.15 0.99 -4.21
C GLU A 13 -10.32 -0.02 -4.33
N GLU A 14 -10.50 -0.67 -5.49
CA GLU A 14 -11.55 -1.68 -5.71
C GLU A 14 -11.19 -3.08 -5.18
N HIS A 15 -9.89 -3.42 -5.11
CA HIS A 15 -9.42 -4.77 -4.78
C HIS A 15 -8.63 -4.89 -3.48
N CYS A 16 -8.19 -3.77 -2.90
CA CYS A 16 -7.38 -3.73 -1.70
C CYS A 16 -8.07 -2.94 -0.57
N ASP A 17 -7.75 -3.30 0.66
CA ASP A 17 -8.26 -2.60 1.84
C ASP A 17 -7.42 -1.36 2.14
N ASP A 18 -8.09 -0.23 2.38
CA ASP A 18 -7.44 0.98 2.89
C ASP A 18 -7.11 0.84 4.38
N VAL A 19 -5.83 0.73 4.70
CA VAL A 19 -5.35 0.64 6.08
C VAL A 19 -4.74 1.96 6.58
N GLY A 20 -4.71 3.00 5.74
CA GLY A 20 -4.21 4.32 6.08
C GLY A 20 -2.77 4.30 6.60
N ASP A 21 -2.56 4.91 7.75
CA ASP A 21 -1.27 5.01 8.46
C ASP A 21 -0.80 3.70 9.10
N ARG A 22 -1.63 2.65 9.11
CA ARG A 22 -1.26 1.33 9.66
C ARG A 22 -0.62 0.41 8.63
N PHE A 23 -0.37 0.90 7.42
CA PHE A 23 0.14 0.09 6.31
C PHE A 23 1.37 -0.74 6.69
N ALA A 24 2.39 -0.10 7.28
CA ALA A 24 3.62 -0.78 7.65
C ALA A 24 3.40 -1.90 8.67
N ARG A 25 2.56 -1.64 9.69
CA ARG A 25 2.21 -2.65 10.68
C ARG A 25 1.47 -3.84 10.06
N GLU A 26 0.47 -3.59 9.24
CA GLU A 26 -0.33 -4.65 8.61
C GLU A 26 0.52 -5.49 7.64
N ALA A 27 1.38 -4.84 6.85
CA ALA A 27 2.30 -5.51 5.94
C ALA A 27 3.27 -6.44 6.70
N LEU A 28 3.83 -5.95 7.82
CA LEU A 28 4.71 -6.74 8.67
C LEU A 28 3.97 -7.89 9.37
N ASP A 29 2.73 -7.67 9.82
CA ASP A 29 1.90 -8.70 10.42
C ASP A 29 1.55 -9.80 9.42
N MET A 30 1.24 -9.45 8.17
CA MET A 30 1.03 -10.40 7.07
C MET A 30 2.31 -11.18 6.75
N HIS A 31 3.46 -10.50 6.68
CA HIS A 31 4.76 -11.14 6.42
C HIS A 31 5.12 -12.16 7.52
N ARG A 32 4.86 -11.82 8.79
CA ARG A 32 5.12 -12.69 9.95
C ARG A 32 4.02 -13.74 10.20
N GLY A 33 2.99 -13.80 9.36
CA GLY A 33 1.88 -14.76 9.49
C GLY A 33 0.94 -14.50 10.68
N ARG A 34 0.96 -13.28 11.24
CA ARG A 34 0.06 -12.85 12.33
C ARG A 34 -1.31 -12.39 11.83
N SER A 35 -1.42 -12.08 10.54
CA SER A 35 -2.66 -11.67 9.87
C SER A 35 -2.83 -12.41 8.55
N ALA A 36 -4.08 -12.50 8.08
CA ALA A 36 -4.38 -13.14 6.80
C ALA A 36 -3.84 -12.31 5.63
N ALA A 37 -3.24 -13.00 4.64
CA ALA A 37 -2.79 -12.37 3.42
C ALA A 37 -3.98 -11.80 2.63
N ARG A 38 -3.96 -10.50 2.37
CA ARG A 38 -4.97 -9.77 1.57
C ARG A 38 -4.33 -8.56 0.92
N GLY A 39 -4.96 -8.00 -0.12
CA GLY A 39 -4.52 -6.74 -0.71
C GLY A 39 -4.73 -5.60 0.28
N ILE A 40 -3.69 -4.85 0.62
CA ILE A 40 -3.78 -3.64 1.44
C ILE A 40 -3.10 -2.48 0.72
N TYR A 41 -3.61 -1.27 0.95
CA TYR A 41 -2.95 -0.05 0.53
C TYR A 41 -3.05 1.01 1.62
N GLY A 42 -2.11 1.94 1.63
CA GLY A 42 -2.08 2.99 2.64
C GLY A 42 -0.84 3.84 2.51
N SER A 43 -0.53 4.53 3.59
CA SER A 43 0.63 5.40 3.71
C SER A 43 1.59 4.87 4.77
N MET A 44 2.87 5.10 4.55
CA MET A 44 3.92 4.85 5.53
C MET A 44 4.91 6.00 5.50
N THR A 45 5.62 6.17 6.60
CA THR A 45 6.76 7.09 6.72
C THR A 45 8.01 6.48 6.09
N PRO A 46 9.02 7.31 5.73
CA PRO A 46 10.32 6.80 5.25
C PRO A 46 11.02 5.87 6.25
N GLN A 47 10.82 6.12 7.56
CA GLN A 47 11.35 5.27 8.62
C GLN A 47 10.70 3.88 8.60
N GLU A 48 9.37 3.83 8.52
CA GLU A 48 8.64 2.56 8.40
C GLU A 48 8.99 1.82 7.11
N GLN A 49 9.25 2.53 6.01
CA GLN A 49 9.74 1.90 4.78
C GLN A 49 11.07 1.18 5.00
N ALA A 50 12.02 1.83 5.68
CA ALA A 50 13.32 1.21 5.99
C ALA A 50 13.15 -0.03 6.89
N GLU A 51 12.25 0.02 7.86
CA GLU A 51 11.93 -1.15 8.72
C GLU A 51 11.36 -2.32 7.90
N LEU A 52 10.48 -2.03 6.93
CA LEU A 52 9.93 -3.05 6.03
C LEU A 52 11.01 -3.66 5.13
N ASP A 53 11.92 -2.84 4.60
CA ASP A 53 13.02 -3.29 3.76
C ASP A 53 14.00 -4.19 4.54
N GLU A 54 14.32 -3.83 5.79
CA GLU A 54 15.15 -4.63 6.70
C GLU A 54 14.54 -6.00 7.03
N GLU A 55 13.22 -6.04 7.19
CA GLU A 55 12.46 -7.28 7.44
C GLU A 55 12.22 -8.08 6.15
N GLY A 56 12.53 -7.53 4.97
CA GLY A 56 12.30 -8.19 3.68
C GLY A 56 10.84 -8.23 3.25
N VAL A 57 10.04 -7.25 3.67
CA VAL A 57 8.64 -7.09 3.25
C VAL A 57 8.60 -6.36 1.91
N ASP A 58 8.16 -7.05 0.86
CA ASP A 58 8.05 -6.45 -0.48
C ASP A 58 6.83 -5.51 -0.56
N VAL A 59 7.11 -4.21 -0.63
CA VAL A 59 6.10 -3.16 -0.80
C VAL A 59 6.51 -2.21 -1.93
N HIS A 60 5.51 -1.61 -2.58
CA HIS A 60 5.74 -0.69 -3.69
C HIS A 60 5.05 0.65 -3.45
N ALA A 61 5.83 1.72 -3.56
CA ALA A 61 5.31 3.09 -3.55
C ALA A 61 4.81 3.47 -4.95
N ILE A 62 3.51 3.76 -5.06
CA ILE A 62 2.87 4.18 -6.30
C ILE A 62 2.51 5.67 -6.19
N PRO A 63 2.75 6.50 -7.24
CA PRO A 63 2.30 7.89 -7.25
C PRO A 63 0.78 8.00 -7.07
N TRP A 64 0.35 8.60 -5.96
CA TRP A 64 -1.08 8.76 -5.64
C TRP A 64 -1.67 10.00 -6.31
N VAL A 65 -2.19 9.82 -7.52
CA VAL A 65 -2.80 10.91 -8.31
C VAL A 65 -4.27 11.14 -7.93
N ARG A 66 -4.78 12.36 -8.11
CA ARG A 66 -6.22 12.65 -7.97
C ARG A 66 -7.04 11.84 -8.96
N ARG A 67 -8.28 11.49 -8.58
CA ARG A 67 -9.23 10.83 -9.49
C ARG A 67 -9.52 11.75 -10.68
N ALA A 68 -9.89 11.16 -11.81
CA ALA A 68 -10.28 11.93 -12.99
C ALA A 68 -11.57 12.75 -12.75
N ASP A 69 -12.42 12.26 -11.85
CA ASP A 69 -13.72 12.85 -11.51
C ASP A 69 -13.71 13.65 -10.20
N SER A 70 -12.52 13.97 -9.65
CA SER A 70 -12.34 14.76 -8.41
C SER A 70 -12.37 16.27 -8.63
#